data_AF-A0A538N5R0-F1
#
_entry.id   AF-A0A538N5R0-F1
#
_cell.length_a   1.000
_cell.length_b   1.000
_cell.length_c   1.000
_cell.angle_alpha   90.00
_cell.angle_beta   90.00
_cell.angle_gamma   90.00
#
_symmetry.space_group_name_H-M   'P 1'
#
loop_
_entity.id
_entity.type
_entity.pdbx_description
1 polymer ?
#
loop_
_entity_poly.entity_id
_entity_poly.type
_entity_poly.pdbx_seq_one_letter_code
_entity_poly.pdbx_strand_id
1 'polypeptide(L)'
;MRRIRLPRTRTGRTVAALTAAVVLVGAFAGFAWFARYQAQQRDRATRACLTAVAPASQAIFSYDYRNFDASVANGQSFVTGAFAKEYATTTAGLKATAIKEQAIVQAQVSAVGTVDTSGDSVDVLVYLNQYRRNANVTGEKVDQDRVLLTLVRAGRDCKVSRAAAI
;
A
#
# COMPACT_ATOMS: atom_id res chain seq x y z
N MET A 1 41.16 -73.34 -5.40
CA MET A 1 40.40 -72.27 -4.71
C MET A 1 40.52 -70.96 -5.50
N ARG A 2 39.48 -70.56 -6.25
CA ARG A 2 39.43 -69.27 -6.98
C ARG A 2 38.54 -68.29 -6.20
N ARG A 3 39.12 -67.23 -5.63
CA ARG A 3 38.35 -66.16 -4.97
C ARG A 3 37.76 -65.23 -6.04
N ILE A 4 36.44 -65.23 -6.16
CA ILE A 4 35.69 -64.27 -6.97
C ILE A 4 35.70 -62.94 -6.21
N ARG A 5 36.46 -61.95 -6.67
CA ARG A 5 36.33 -60.57 -6.19
C ARG A 5 35.22 -59.88 -6.99
N LEU A 6 34.09 -59.63 -6.34
CA LEU A 6 33.02 -58.80 -6.89
C LEU A 6 33.46 -57.32 -6.90
N PRO A 7 33.41 -56.61 -8.04
CA PRO A 7 33.67 -55.18 -8.07
C PRO A 7 32.44 -54.42 -7.56
N ARG A 8 32.32 -54.21 -6.23
CA ARG A 8 31.13 -53.64 -5.59
C ARG A 8 31.32 -52.22 -5.04
N THR A 9 32.03 -51.32 -5.73
CA THR A 9 32.28 -49.96 -5.20
C THR A 9 31.97 -48.79 -6.15
N ARG A 10 31.86 -49.02 -7.48
CA ARG A 10 31.53 -47.94 -8.44
C ARG A 10 30.03 -47.67 -8.52
N THR A 11 29.21 -48.71 -8.58
CA THR A 11 27.75 -48.61 -8.72
C THR A 11 27.07 -47.97 -7.51
N GLY A 12 27.57 -48.21 -6.29
CA GLY A 12 27.05 -47.57 -5.08
C GLY A 12 27.31 -46.07 -5.04
N ARG A 13 28.48 -45.62 -5.53
CA ARG A 13 28.84 -44.20 -5.57
C ARG A 13 28.06 -43.44 -6.64
N THR A 14 27.81 -44.06 -7.80
CA THR A 14 26.98 -43.45 -8.85
C THR A 14 25.52 -43.32 -8.42
N VAL A 15 24.96 -44.35 -7.77
CA VAL A 15 23.60 -44.29 -7.22
C VAL A 15 23.50 -43.21 -6.14
N ALA A 16 24.44 -43.16 -5.19
CA ALA A 16 24.46 -42.13 -4.15
C ALA A 16 24.59 -40.71 -4.72
N ALA A 17 25.43 -40.52 -5.75
CA ALA A 17 25.59 -39.22 -6.41
C ALA A 17 24.31 -38.80 -7.15
N LEU A 18 23.63 -39.72 -7.83
CA LEU A 18 22.35 -39.45 -8.49
C LEU A 18 21.26 -39.11 -7.48
N THR A 19 21.17 -39.85 -6.36
CA THR A 19 20.22 -39.55 -5.28
C THR A 19 20.48 -38.16 -4.70
N ALA A 20 21.74 -37.82 -4.40
CA ALA A 20 22.10 -36.49 -3.92
C ALA A 20 21.73 -35.39 -4.92
N ALA A 21 21.98 -35.59 -6.22
CA ALA A 21 21.60 -34.66 -7.27
C ALA A 21 20.07 -34.45 -7.34
N VAL A 22 19.28 -35.52 -7.26
CA VAL A 22 17.81 -35.44 -7.25
C VAL A 22 17.30 -34.68 -6.02
N VAL A 23 17.87 -34.93 -4.84
CA VAL A 23 17.51 -34.20 -3.61
C VAL A 23 17.83 -32.71 -3.74
N LEU A 24 18.99 -32.35 -4.29
CA LEU A 24 19.37 -30.95 -4.51
C LEU A 24 18.45 -30.25 -5.50
N VAL A 25 18.10 -30.91 -6.62
CA VAL A 25 17.14 -30.37 -7.59
C VAL A 25 15.76 -30.20 -6.97
N GLY A 26 15.29 -31.18 -6.19
CA GLY A 26 14.02 -31.09 -5.47
C GLY A 26 13.99 -29.95 -4.46
N ALA A 27 15.06 -29.79 -3.68
CA ALA A 27 15.20 -28.68 -2.72
C ALA A 27 15.23 -27.32 -3.43
N PHE A 28 15.95 -27.20 -4.54
CA PHE A 28 16.00 -25.97 -5.33
C PHE A 28 14.64 -25.64 -5.96
N ALA A 29 13.96 -26.62 -6.54
CA ALA A 29 12.62 -26.44 -7.09
C ALA A 29 11.60 -26.06 -6.01
N GLY A 30 11.67 -26.70 -4.83
CA GLY A 30 10.85 -26.37 -3.68
C GLY A 30 11.10 -24.95 -3.17
N PHE A 31 12.37 -24.54 -3.06
CA PHE A 31 12.75 -23.17 -2.68
C PHE A 31 12.25 -22.15 -3.71
N ALA A 32 12.46 -22.40 -5.00
CA ALA A 32 12.00 -21.51 -6.07
C ALA A 32 10.48 -21.38 -6.09
N TRP A 33 9.74 -22.48 -5.89
CA TRP A 33 8.29 -22.46 -5.75
C TRP A 33 7.85 -21.63 -4.55
N PHE A 34 8.46 -21.85 -3.39
CA PHE A 34 8.14 -21.12 -2.16
C PHE A 34 8.41 -19.62 -2.29
N ALA A 35 9.54 -19.23 -2.89
CA ALA A 35 9.87 -17.84 -3.16
C ALA A 35 8.86 -17.18 -4.11
N ARG A 36 8.46 -17.87 -5.19
CA ARG A 36 7.42 -17.38 -6.11
C ARG A 36 6.06 -17.25 -5.43
N TYR A 37 5.68 -18.22 -4.61
CA TYR A 37 4.43 -18.17 -3.87
C TYR A 37 4.37 -16.97 -2.92
N GLN A 38 5.47 -16.69 -2.20
CA GLN A 38 5.56 -15.49 -1.36
C GLN A 38 5.47 -14.19 -2.17
N ALA A 39 6.18 -14.10 -3.30
CA ALA A 39 6.11 -12.93 -4.17
C ALA A 39 4.68 -12.66 -4.66
N GLN A 40 3.98 -13.71 -5.12
CA GLN A 40 2.59 -13.59 -5.57
C GLN A 40 1.63 -13.15 -4.45
N GLN A 41 1.84 -13.59 -3.21
CA GLN A 41 1.01 -13.16 -2.08
C GLN A 41 1.24 -11.68 -1.75
N ARG A 42 2.48 -11.21 -1.80
CA ARG A 42 2.81 -9.78 -1.62
C ARG A 42 2.18 -8.93 -2.72
N ASP A 43 2.29 -9.35 -3.98
CA ASP A 43 1.68 -8.64 -5.11
C ASP A 43 0.16 -8.51 -4.95
N ARG A 44 -0.52 -9.57 -4.49
CA ARG A 44 -1.96 -9.54 -4.22
C ARG A 44 -2.31 -8.56 -3.10
N ALA A 45 -1.54 -8.57 -2.01
CA ALA A 45 -1.75 -7.65 -0.90
C ALA A 45 -1.55 -6.20 -1.32
N THR A 46 -0.50 -5.92 -2.11
CA THR A 46 -0.24 -4.60 -2.70
C THR A 46 -1.40 -4.14 -3.55
N ARG A 47 -1.85 -4.97 -4.51
CA ARG A 47 -2.98 -4.63 -5.40
C ARG A 47 -4.26 -4.34 -4.61
N ALA A 48 -4.51 -5.09 -3.54
CA ALA A 48 -5.65 -4.84 -2.66
C ALA A 48 -5.53 -3.51 -1.91
N CYS A 49 -4.32 -3.06 -1.55
CA CYS A 49 -4.15 -1.72 -0.97
C CYS A 49 -4.28 -0.61 -2.00
N LEU A 50 -3.85 -0.83 -3.25
CA LEU A 50 -3.98 0.16 -4.33
C LEU A 50 -5.45 0.54 -4.60
N THR A 51 -6.40 -0.38 -4.41
CA THR A 51 -7.84 -0.06 -4.57
C THR A 51 -8.35 0.91 -3.51
N ALA A 52 -7.67 1.04 -2.36
CA ALA A 52 -8.05 1.98 -1.31
C ALA A 52 -7.50 3.40 -1.52
N VAL A 53 -6.51 3.58 -2.40
CA VAL A 53 -5.79 4.86 -2.55
C VAL A 53 -6.69 6.00 -2.99
N ALA A 54 -7.48 5.79 -4.05
CA ALA A 54 -8.39 6.80 -4.57
C ALA A 54 -9.47 7.21 -3.55
N PRO A 55 -10.26 6.29 -2.96
CA PRO A 55 -11.26 6.68 -1.96
C PRO A 55 -10.64 7.28 -0.70
N ALA A 56 -9.49 6.77 -0.24
CA ALA A 56 -8.78 7.37 0.90
C ALA A 56 -8.35 8.81 0.61
N SER A 57 -7.76 9.05 -0.56
CA SER A 57 -7.31 10.38 -0.97
C SER A 57 -8.49 11.35 -1.08
N GLN A 58 -9.56 10.94 -1.74
CA GLN A 58 -10.78 11.76 -1.83
C GLN A 58 -11.36 12.08 -0.46
N ALA A 59 -11.42 11.11 0.46
CA ALA A 59 -11.96 11.31 1.81
C ALA A 59 -11.06 12.19 2.69
N ILE A 60 -9.74 12.00 2.64
CA ILE A 60 -8.77 12.74 3.47
C ILE A 60 -8.67 14.20 3.01
N PHE A 61 -8.69 14.44 1.70
CA PHE A 61 -8.42 15.74 1.11
C PHE A 61 -9.69 16.51 0.68
N SER A 62 -10.87 16.08 1.12
CA SER A 62 -12.14 16.79 0.88
C SER A 62 -12.86 17.13 2.19
N TYR A 63 -13.57 18.25 2.19
CA TYR A 63 -14.54 18.57 3.23
C TYR A 63 -15.60 19.55 2.73
N ASP A 64 -16.73 19.59 3.41
CA ASP A 64 -17.79 20.56 3.19
C ASP A 64 -18.19 21.17 4.54
N TYR A 65 -18.17 22.50 4.64
CA TYR A 65 -18.49 23.20 5.88
C TYR A 65 -19.87 22.84 6.46
N ARG A 66 -20.84 22.48 5.61
CA ARG A 66 -22.22 22.15 6.00
C ARG A 66 -22.29 20.86 6.81
N ASN A 67 -21.37 19.94 6.58
CA ASN A 67 -21.29 18.64 7.25
C ASN A 67 -19.84 18.30 7.63
N PHE A 68 -19.09 19.31 8.08
CA PHE A 68 -17.64 19.22 8.28
C PHE A 68 -17.23 18.02 9.15
N ASP A 69 -17.92 17.80 10.26
CA ASP A 69 -17.63 16.67 11.16
C ASP A 69 -17.82 15.31 10.49
N ALA A 70 -18.82 15.18 9.61
CA ALA A 70 -19.03 13.95 8.83
C ALA A 70 -17.94 13.78 7.76
N SER A 71 -17.53 14.87 7.10
CA SER A 71 -16.40 14.86 6.17
C SER A 71 -15.11 14.39 6.87
N VAL A 72 -14.82 14.94 8.04
CA VAL A 72 -13.65 14.57 8.86
C VAL A 72 -13.76 13.13 9.34
N ALA A 73 -14.93 12.69 9.82
CA ALA A 73 -15.11 11.30 10.24
C ALA A 73 -14.89 10.31 9.09
N ASN A 74 -15.32 10.66 7.87
CA ASN A 74 -15.04 9.86 6.68
C ASN A 74 -13.53 9.76 6.40
N GLY A 75 -12.81 10.88 6.35
CA GLY A 75 -11.35 10.86 6.19
C GLY A 75 -10.63 10.11 7.32
N GLN A 76 -11.09 10.28 8.56
CA GLN A 76 -10.57 9.58 9.75
C GLN A 76 -10.66 8.05 9.61
N SER A 77 -11.67 7.55 8.90
CA SER A 77 -11.84 6.11 8.69
C SER A 77 -10.72 5.47 7.86
N PHE A 78 -10.07 6.27 6.99
CA PHE A 78 -9.01 5.83 6.08
C PHE A 78 -7.60 5.97 6.64
N VAL A 79 -7.42 6.59 7.80
CA VAL A 79 -6.10 6.87 8.38
C VAL A 79 -5.81 5.98 9.59
N THR A 80 -4.53 5.76 9.88
CA THR A 80 -4.09 4.96 11.03
C THR A 80 -2.81 5.52 11.65
N GLY A 81 -2.43 4.99 12.81
CA GLY A 81 -1.17 5.30 13.49
C GLY A 81 -1.01 6.79 13.83
N ALA A 82 0.22 7.29 13.68
CA ALA A 82 0.53 8.69 13.96
C ALA A 82 -0.21 9.66 13.04
N PHE A 83 -0.39 9.31 11.76
CA PHE A 83 -1.10 10.15 10.80
C PHE A 83 -2.59 10.32 11.16
N ALA A 84 -3.22 9.32 11.77
CA ALA A 84 -4.59 9.47 12.27
C ALA A 84 -4.72 10.58 13.34
N LYS A 85 -3.70 10.73 14.20
CA LYS A 85 -3.66 11.78 15.22
C LYS A 85 -3.37 13.16 14.61
N GLU A 86 -2.43 13.20 13.66
CA GLU A 86 -2.11 14.41 12.92
C GLU A 86 -3.33 14.93 12.15
N TYR A 87 -4.01 14.06 11.40
CA TYR A 87 -5.24 14.38 10.69
C TYR A 87 -6.32 14.95 11.62
N ALA A 88 -6.58 14.31 12.76
CA ALA A 88 -7.54 14.79 13.75
C ALA A 88 -7.17 16.18 14.30
N THR A 89 -5.88 16.41 14.57
CA THR A 89 -5.39 17.69 15.09
C THR A 89 -5.54 18.80 14.05
N THR A 90 -5.11 18.54 12.81
CA THR A 90 -5.20 19.49 11.69
C THR A 90 -6.64 19.85 11.37
N THR A 91 -7.52 18.86 11.28
CA THR A 91 -8.94 19.09 10.95
C THR A 91 -9.70 19.82 12.06
N ALA A 92 -9.38 19.55 13.33
CA ALA A 92 -9.92 20.32 14.45
C ALA A 92 -9.54 21.80 14.37
N GLY A 93 -8.30 22.12 14.00
CA GLY A 93 -7.84 23.49 13.78
C GLY A 93 -8.50 24.19 12.57
N LEU A 94 -8.92 23.43 11.55
CA LEU A 94 -9.56 23.95 10.35
C LEU A 94 -11.03 24.32 10.54
N LYS A 95 -11.75 23.64 11.45
CA LYS A 95 -13.22 23.67 11.53
C LYS A 95 -13.80 25.09 11.59
N ALA A 96 -13.27 25.94 12.47
CA ALA A 96 -13.80 27.29 12.67
C ALA A 96 -13.68 28.13 11.38
N THR A 97 -12.52 28.07 10.72
CA THR A 97 -12.28 28.78 9.46
C THR A 97 -13.13 28.21 8.33
N ALA A 98 -13.24 26.89 8.23
CA ALA A 98 -14.05 26.25 7.20
C ALA A 98 -15.53 26.67 7.28
N ILE A 99 -16.09 26.75 8.48
CA ILE A 99 -17.47 27.23 8.70
C ILE A 99 -17.58 28.72 8.41
N LYS A 100 -16.66 29.54 8.94
CA LYS A 100 -16.67 31.00 8.75
C LYS A 100 -16.63 31.37 7.27
N GLU A 101 -15.79 30.70 6.49
CA GLU A 101 -15.61 30.98 5.07
C GLU A 101 -16.58 30.21 4.17
N GLN A 102 -17.45 29.37 4.73
CA GLN A 102 -18.32 28.47 3.95
C GLN A 102 -17.51 27.62 2.94
N ALA A 103 -16.36 27.12 3.39
CA ALA A 103 -15.40 26.45 2.54
C ALA A 103 -15.85 25.04 2.16
N ILE A 104 -15.73 24.72 0.87
CA ILE A 104 -15.93 23.40 0.29
C ILE A 104 -14.67 23.05 -0.49
N VAL A 105 -14.07 21.91 -0.19
CA VAL A 105 -12.92 21.35 -0.90
C VAL A 105 -13.30 19.96 -1.40
N GLN A 106 -13.15 19.73 -2.69
CA GLN A 106 -13.37 18.42 -3.32
C GLN A 106 -12.08 17.97 -3.99
N ALA A 107 -11.52 16.87 -3.51
CA ALA A 107 -10.37 16.23 -4.12
C ALA A 107 -10.82 15.23 -5.19
N GLN A 108 -10.16 15.26 -6.34
CA GLN A 108 -10.29 14.26 -7.39
C GLN A 108 -8.92 13.71 -7.72
N VAL A 109 -8.77 12.39 -7.63
CA VAL A 109 -7.53 11.71 -8.02
C VAL A 109 -7.47 11.62 -9.55
N SER A 110 -6.43 12.19 -10.13
CA SER A 110 -6.18 12.19 -11.57
C SER A 110 -5.23 11.07 -11.99
N ALA A 111 -4.28 10.70 -11.14
CA ALA A 111 -3.38 9.58 -11.35
C ALA A 111 -2.83 9.02 -10.03
N VAL A 112 -2.47 7.73 -10.04
CA VAL A 112 -1.78 7.05 -8.94
C VAL A 112 -0.61 6.27 -9.53
N GLY A 113 0.58 6.44 -8.95
CA GLY A 113 1.77 5.66 -9.27
C GLY A 113 2.31 4.97 -8.03
N THR A 114 2.64 3.68 -8.12
CA THR A 114 3.37 2.99 -7.05
C THR A 114 4.82 3.43 -7.06
N VAL A 115 5.32 3.89 -5.91
CA VAL A 115 6.71 4.33 -5.72
C VAL A 115 7.54 3.18 -5.18
N ASP A 116 7.08 2.56 -4.10
CA ASP A 116 7.74 1.41 -3.48
C ASP A 116 6.73 0.45 -2.84
N THR A 117 7.14 -0.81 -2.72
CA THR A 117 6.41 -1.84 -2.00
C THR A 117 7.40 -2.58 -1.11
N SER A 118 7.32 -2.33 0.18
CA SER A 118 8.25 -2.90 1.16
C SER A 118 7.47 -3.54 2.30
N GLY A 119 7.75 -4.81 2.58
CA GLY A 119 7.06 -5.59 3.60
C GLY A 119 5.53 -5.57 3.41
N ASP A 120 4.83 -4.97 4.37
CA ASP A 120 3.37 -4.82 4.41
C ASP A 120 2.90 -3.38 4.11
N SER A 121 3.81 -2.52 3.62
CA SER A 121 3.54 -1.14 3.24
C SER A 121 3.65 -0.90 1.74
N VAL A 122 2.80 -0.01 1.24
CA VAL A 122 2.78 0.42 -0.16
C VAL A 122 2.87 1.94 -0.19
N ASP A 123 3.92 2.44 -0.82
CA ASP A 123 4.10 3.87 -1.05
C ASP A 123 3.58 4.23 -2.44
N VAL A 124 2.70 5.22 -2.49
CA VAL A 124 2.08 5.70 -3.73
C VAL A 124 2.19 7.20 -3.86
N LEU A 125 2.53 7.63 -5.06
CA LEU A 125 2.40 9.00 -5.50
C LEU A 125 1.00 9.22 -6.05
N VAL A 126 0.24 10.12 -5.45
CA VAL A 126 -1.10 10.50 -5.89
C VAL A 126 -1.06 11.90 -6.47
N TYR A 127 -1.59 12.03 -7.68
CA TYR A 127 -1.88 13.32 -8.31
C TYR A 127 -3.34 13.63 -8.08
N LEU A 128 -3.61 14.81 -7.52
CA LEU A 128 -4.96 15.20 -7.16
C LEU A 128 -5.25 16.65 -7.56
N ASN A 129 -6.46 16.85 -8.08
CA ASN A 129 -7.02 18.17 -8.28
C ASN A 129 -7.92 18.48 -7.08
N GLN A 130 -7.72 19.63 -6.43
CA GLN A 130 -8.60 20.16 -5.40
C GLN A 130 -9.44 21.30 -5.93
N TYR A 131 -10.74 21.07 -6.01
CA TYR A 131 -11.73 22.07 -6.37
C TYR A 131 -12.19 22.79 -5.10
N ARG A 132 -11.83 24.07 -4.97
CA ARG A 132 -12.06 24.89 -3.79
C ARG A 132 -13.08 26.00 -4.08
N ARG A 133 -14.07 26.10 -3.20
CA ARG A 133 -15.08 27.15 -3.19
C ARG A 133 -15.22 27.69 -1.77
N ASN A 134 -15.39 29.00 -1.63
CA ASN A 134 -15.69 29.65 -0.36
C ASN A 134 -16.47 30.95 -0.60
N ALA A 135 -17.01 31.56 0.44
CA ALA A 135 -17.81 32.79 0.37
C ALA A 135 -17.03 34.03 -0.11
N ASN A 136 -15.69 33.95 -0.13
CA ASN A 136 -14.81 35.08 -0.43
C ASN A 136 -14.22 35.01 -1.86
N VAL A 137 -14.51 33.95 -2.62
CA VAL A 137 -13.97 33.72 -3.97
C VAL A 137 -15.12 33.57 -4.96
N THR A 138 -15.07 34.34 -6.04
CA THR A 138 -15.99 34.17 -7.17
C THR A 138 -15.60 32.95 -7.98
N GLY A 139 -16.51 31.99 -8.13
CA GLY A 139 -16.28 30.79 -8.92
C GLY A 139 -15.58 29.67 -8.14
N GLU A 140 -14.81 28.86 -8.85
CA GLU A 140 -14.09 27.71 -8.30
C GLU A 140 -12.61 27.83 -8.61
N LYS A 141 -11.78 27.66 -7.58
CA LYS A 141 -10.33 27.57 -7.73
C LYS A 141 -9.93 26.10 -7.80
N VAL A 142 -9.02 25.78 -8.73
CA VAL A 142 -8.44 24.43 -8.83
C VAL A 142 -6.97 24.49 -8.45
N ASP A 143 -6.58 23.67 -7.49
CA ASP A 143 -5.18 23.43 -7.16
C ASP A 143 -4.80 22.01 -7.57
N GLN A 144 -3.57 21.83 -8.05
CA GLN A 144 -3.05 20.54 -8.46
C GLN A 144 -1.95 20.15 -7.49
N ASP A 145 -2.25 19.19 -6.63
CA ASP A 145 -1.32 18.74 -5.61
C ASP A 145 -0.78 17.35 -5.95
N ARG A 146 0.40 17.07 -5.38
CA ARG A 146 1.04 15.77 -5.41
C ARG A 146 1.32 15.37 -3.98
N VAL A 147 0.87 14.18 -3.61
CA VAL A 147 1.07 13.64 -2.26
C VAL A 147 1.67 12.24 -2.33
N LEU A 148 2.67 12.00 -1.49
CA LEU A 148 3.16 10.67 -1.21
C LEU A 148 2.35 10.10 -0.05
N LEU A 149 1.65 9.00 -0.29
CA LEU A 149 0.93 8.27 0.75
C LEU A 149 1.62 6.94 1.01
N THR A 150 1.78 6.61 2.29
CA THR A 150 2.14 5.26 2.73
C THR A 150 0.88 4.57 3.22
N LEU A 151 0.55 3.44 2.63
CA LEU A 151 -0.57 2.59 3.02
C LEU A 151 -0.05 1.37 3.76
N VAL A 152 -0.73 0.97 4.82
CA VAL A 152 -0.47 -0.25 5.57
C VAL A 152 -1.75 -1.04 5.78
N ARG A 153 -1.63 -2.36 5.89
CA ARG A 153 -2.76 -3.22 6.24
C ARG A 153 -3.14 -3.03 7.71
N ALA A 154 -4.38 -2.65 7.96
CA ALA A 154 -4.97 -2.51 9.29
C ALA A 154 -6.18 -3.47 9.39
N GLY A 155 -5.92 -4.72 9.80
CA GLY A 155 -6.91 -5.78 9.79
C GLY A 155 -7.24 -6.22 8.35
N ARG A 156 -8.50 -6.00 7.93
CA ARG A 156 -8.95 -6.32 6.56
C ARG A 156 -8.77 -5.19 5.57
N ASP A 157 -8.60 -3.97 6.05
CA ASP A 157 -8.55 -2.76 5.24
C ASP A 157 -7.10 -2.28 5.04
N CYS A 158 -6.87 -1.50 4.00
CA CYS A 158 -5.63 -0.74 3.86
C CYS A 158 -5.90 0.72 4.23
N LYS A 159 -5.06 1.25 5.12
CA LYS A 159 -5.19 2.60 5.66
C LYS A 159 -3.91 3.39 5.45
N VAL A 160 -4.06 4.70 5.31
CA VAL A 160 -2.96 5.65 5.18
C VAL A 160 -2.31 5.84 6.54
N SER A 161 -1.04 5.47 6.67
CA SER A 161 -0.24 5.64 7.88
C SER A 161 0.64 6.89 7.86
N ARG A 162 0.85 7.46 6.67
CA ARG A 162 1.62 8.69 6.44
C ARG A 162 1.17 9.37 5.15
N ALA A 163 1.17 10.70 5.17
CA ALA A 163 1.03 11.53 3.97
C ALA A 163 2.11 12.63 3.98
N ALA A 164 2.66 12.96 2.82
CA ALA A 164 3.59 14.06 2.64
C ALA A 164 3.31 14.79 1.32
N ALA A 165 3.30 16.12 1.34
CA ALA A 165 3.29 16.93 0.11
C ALA A 165 4.67 16.89 -0.56
N ILE A 166 4.69 17.04 -1.89
CA ILE A 166 5.91 16.96 -2.72
C ILE A 166 5.97 18.14 -3.70
#